data_AF-A0A966DK68-F1
#
_entry.id   AF-A0A966DK68-F1
#
_cell.length_a   1.000
_cell.length_b   1.000
_cell.length_c   1.000
_cell.angle_alpha   90.00
_cell.angle_beta   90.00
_cell.angle_gamma   90.00
#
_symmetry.space_group_name_H-M   'P 1'
#
loop_
_entity.id
_entity.type
_entity.pdbx_description
1 polymer ?
#
loop_
_entity_poly.entity_id
_entity_poly.type
_entity_poly.pdbx_seq_one_letter_code
_entity_poly.pdbx_strand_id
1 'polypeptide(L)'
;MLKEELANSRRIKADVEDALRKLPPGALVRKKVGGRVYCYLAERKAGKVTFAYLGKLPAAEIRRYEEAKQRRADYRRQIRDLKGQIRYLEKAIRLRL
;
A
#
# COMPACT_ATOMS: atom_id res chain seq x y z
N MET A 1 12.17 -24.87 -14.03
CA MET A 1 12.79 -23.70 -13.37
C MET A 1 12.19 -22.34 -13.77
N LEU A 2 12.49 -21.73 -14.95
CA LEU A 2 12.04 -20.34 -15.23
C LEU A 2 10.50 -20.15 -15.25
N LYS A 3 9.75 -21.12 -15.77
CA LYS A 3 8.28 -21.08 -15.76
C LYS A 3 7.69 -21.19 -14.35
N GLU A 4 8.32 -21.98 -13.48
CA GLU A 4 7.92 -22.11 -12.07
C GLU A 4 8.20 -20.82 -11.30
N GLU A 5 9.36 -20.21 -11.52
CA GLU A 5 9.72 -18.93 -10.90
C GLU A 5 8.75 -17.80 -11.33
N LEU A 6 8.36 -17.79 -12.62
CA LEU A 6 7.35 -16.86 -13.12
C LEU A 6 5.99 -17.08 -12.44
N ALA A 7 5.55 -18.34 -12.31
CA ALA A 7 4.32 -18.68 -11.62
C ALA A 7 4.36 -18.27 -10.14
N ASN A 8 5.48 -18.53 -9.45
CA ASN A 8 5.68 -18.15 -8.06
C ASN A 8 5.65 -16.63 -7.87
N SER A 9 6.37 -15.87 -8.71
CA SER A 9 6.38 -14.40 -8.66
C SER A 9 4.98 -13.81 -8.87
N ARG A 10 4.18 -14.39 -9.78
CA ARG A 10 2.78 -13.98 -10.01
C ARG A 10 1.91 -14.24 -8.78
N ARG A 11 2.06 -15.40 -8.14
CA ARG A 11 1.34 -15.74 -6.90
C ARG A 11 1.69 -14.78 -5.77
N ILE A 12 2.98 -14.58 -5.50
CA ILE A 12 3.44 -13.65 -4.45
C ILE A 12 2.92 -12.23 -4.71
N LYS A 13 2.95 -11.77 -5.96
CA LYS A 13 2.39 -10.45 -6.32
C LYS A 13 0.91 -10.37 -5.99
N ALA A 14 0.12 -11.41 -6.30
CA ALA A 14 -1.31 -11.44 -6.00
C ALA A 14 -1.56 -11.40 -4.48
N ASP A 15 -0.79 -12.16 -3.71
CA ASP A 15 -0.88 -12.21 -2.25
C ASP A 15 -0.57 -10.83 -1.62
N VAL A 16 0.49 -10.16 -2.10
CA VAL A 16 0.87 -8.81 -1.64
C VAL A 16 -0.16 -7.76 -2.07
N GLU A 17 -0.72 -7.85 -3.27
CA GLU A 17 -1.81 -6.97 -3.73
C GLU A 17 -3.06 -7.15 -2.88
N ASP A 18 -3.40 -8.36 -2.47
CA ASP A 18 -4.52 -8.64 -1.57
C ASP A 18 -4.28 -8.08 -0.15
N ALA A 19 -3.10 -8.33 0.40
CA ALA A 19 -2.69 -7.75 1.68
C ALA A 19 -2.74 -6.20 1.66
N LEU A 20 -2.33 -5.58 0.55
CA LEU A 20 -2.40 -4.14 0.36
C LEU A 20 -3.85 -3.61 0.38
N ARG A 21 -4.81 -4.31 -0.23
CA ARG A 21 -6.23 -3.91 -0.25
C ARG A 21 -6.89 -3.97 1.13
N LYS A 22 -6.41 -4.87 2.00
CA LYS A 22 -6.91 -5.05 3.37
C LYS A 22 -6.44 -3.97 4.35
N LEU A 23 -5.40 -3.21 4.00
CA LEU A 23 -4.94 -2.10 4.83
C LEU A 23 -5.94 -0.93 4.76
N PRO A 24 -6.20 -0.22 5.89
CA PRO A 24 -7.01 0.99 5.88
C PRO A 24 -6.57 1.93 4.77
N PRO A 25 -7.46 2.63 4.04
CA PRO A 25 -7.06 3.63 3.06
C PRO A 25 -6.66 4.95 3.74
N GLY A 26 -6.01 5.83 2.99
CA GLY A 26 -5.70 7.19 3.45
C GLY A 26 -4.66 7.29 4.57
N ALA A 27 -4.32 8.51 4.98
CA ALA A 27 -3.36 8.77 6.04
C ALA A 27 -3.92 9.77 7.04
N LEU A 28 -3.63 9.57 8.33
CA LEU A 28 -3.99 10.56 9.34
C LEU A 28 -3.11 11.82 9.21
N VAL A 29 -3.77 12.96 9.33
CA VAL A 29 -3.17 14.29 9.44
C VAL A 29 -3.63 14.89 10.74
N ARG A 30 -2.67 15.34 11.56
CA ARG A 30 -2.95 16.01 12.83
C ARG A 30 -2.99 17.51 12.60
N LYS A 31 -4.02 18.19 13.10
CA LYS A 31 -4.14 19.65 13.09
C LYS A 31 -4.33 20.17 14.51
N LYS A 32 -3.64 21.28 14.83
CA LYS A 32 -3.80 21.98 16.12
C LYS A 32 -4.78 23.13 15.95
N VAL A 33 -5.87 23.15 16.72
CA VAL A 33 -6.90 24.19 16.70
C VAL A 33 -7.24 24.55 18.14
N GLY A 34 -7.11 25.82 18.53
CA GLY A 34 -7.40 26.28 19.90
C GLY A 34 -6.66 25.48 20.98
N GLY A 35 -5.40 25.12 20.74
CA GLY A 35 -4.57 24.32 21.66
C GLY A 35 -4.83 22.81 21.64
N ARG A 36 -5.88 22.34 20.96
CA ARG A 36 -6.26 20.91 20.89
C ARG A 36 -5.80 20.29 19.58
N VAL A 37 -5.45 18.99 19.60
CA VAL A 37 -5.05 18.23 18.42
C VAL A 37 -6.21 17.39 17.91
N TYR A 38 -6.47 17.48 16.61
CA TYR A 38 -7.52 16.76 15.91
C TYR A 38 -6.95 15.98 14.72
N CYS A 39 -7.49 14.80 14.49
CA CYS A 39 -7.15 13.92 13.39
C CYS A 39 -8.09 14.16 12.20
N TYR A 40 -7.51 14.16 11.01
CA TYR A 40 -8.19 14.18 9.73
C TYR A 40 -7.70 13.00 8.90
N LEU A 41 -8.59 12.29 8.22
CA LEU A 41 -8.23 11.27 7.24
C LEU A 41 -8.05 11.92 5.88
N ALA A 42 -6.80 11.97 5.41
CA ALA A 42 -6.46 12.36 4.05
C ALA A 42 -6.62 11.15 3.12
N GLU A 43 -7.56 11.21 2.19
CA GLU A 43 -7.82 10.16 1.21
C GLU A 43 -8.01 10.76 -0.20
N ARG A 44 -7.86 9.96 -1.24
CA ARG A 44 -8.13 10.39 -2.61
C ARG A 44 -9.45 9.79 -3.07
N LYS A 45 -10.45 10.63 -3.32
CA LYS A 45 -11.77 10.27 -3.85
C LYS A 45 -11.98 11.00 -5.18
N ALA A 46 -12.35 10.26 -6.23
CA ALA A 46 -12.58 10.80 -7.58
C ALA A 46 -11.45 11.74 -8.08
N GLY A 47 -10.19 11.34 -7.87
CA GLY A 47 -9.01 12.12 -8.29
C GLY A 47 -8.66 13.31 -7.40
N LYS A 48 -9.48 13.71 -6.43
CA LYS A 48 -9.23 14.83 -5.51
C LYS A 48 -8.82 14.33 -4.12
N VAL A 49 -7.94 15.07 -3.44
CA VAL A 49 -7.59 14.80 -2.05
C VAL A 49 -8.66 15.41 -1.15
N THR A 50 -9.27 14.60 -0.30
CA THR A 50 -10.28 15.00 0.69
C THR A 50 -9.76 14.77 2.10
N PHE A 51 -10.19 15.61 3.04
CA PHE A 51 -9.82 15.51 4.46
C PHE A 51 -11.08 15.31 5.30
N ALA A 52 -11.39 14.06 5.67
CA ALA A 52 -12.50 13.78 6.56
C ALA A 52 -12.09 14.05 8.02
N TYR A 53 -12.86 14.86 8.74
CA TYR A 53 -12.61 15.13 10.16
C TYR A 53 -12.96 13.89 11.01
N LEU A 54 -12.00 13.42 11.81
CA LEU A 54 -12.16 12.26 12.71
C LEU A 54 -12.14 12.64 14.19
N GLY A 55 -11.95 13.92 14.53
CA GLY A 55 -11.89 14.37 15.91
C GLY A 55 -10.65 13.87 16.66
N LYS A 56 -10.81 13.58 17.96
CA LYS A 56 -9.76 12.99 18.79
C LYS A 56 -9.81 11.49 18.64
N LEU A 57 -8.68 10.88 18.29
CA LEU A 57 -8.54 9.43 18.20
C LEU A 57 -7.71 8.88 19.37
N PRO A 58 -8.01 7.67 19.86
CA PRO A 58 -7.14 7.00 20.81
C PRO A 58 -5.78 6.69 20.18
N ALA A 59 -4.73 6.64 20.99
CA ALA A 59 -3.36 6.38 20.52
C ALA A 59 -3.23 5.08 19.72
N ALA A 60 -4.00 4.04 20.07
CA ALA A 60 -4.03 2.78 19.34
C ALA A 60 -4.52 2.94 17.90
N GLU A 61 -5.57 3.72 17.66
CA GLU A 61 -6.09 3.96 16.31
C GLU A 61 -5.11 4.81 15.50
N ILE A 62 -4.47 5.80 16.14
CA ILE A 62 -3.42 6.59 15.49
C ILE A 62 -2.27 5.68 15.02
N ARG A 63 -1.77 4.81 15.89
CA ARG A 63 -0.71 3.83 15.56
C ARG A 63 -1.13 2.91 14.43
N ARG A 64 -2.37 2.39 14.45
CA ARG A 64 -2.92 1.54 13.39
C ARG A 64 -2.82 2.19 12.01
N TYR A 65 -3.16 3.48 11.89
CA TYR A 65 -3.04 4.20 10.61
C TYR A 65 -1.59 4.51 10.21
N GLU A 66 -0.72 4.80 11.18
CA GLU A 66 0.70 5.03 10.94
C GLU A 66 1.39 3.76 10.44
N GLU A 67 1.14 2.62 11.08
CA GLU A 67 1.62 1.31 10.66
C GLU A 67 1.07 0.92 9.28
N ALA A 68 -0.24 1.12 9.06
CA ALA A 68 -0.85 0.89 7.75
C ALA A 68 -0.18 1.73 6.67
N LYS A 69 0.16 3.00 6.95
CA LYS A 69 0.87 3.87 6.00
C LYS A 69 2.22 3.29 5.60
N GLN A 70 3.00 2.80 6.55
CA GLN A 70 4.31 2.18 6.26
C GLN A 70 4.16 0.87 5.49
N ARG A 71 3.28 -0.03 5.95
CA ARG A 71 3.01 -1.30 5.25
C ARG A 71 2.54 -1.10 3.82
N ARG A 72 1.68 -0.10 3.56
CA ARG A 72 1.28 0.25 2.19
C ARG A 72 2.46 0.69 1.33
N ALA A 73 3.41 1.46 1.88
CA ALA A 73 4.61 1.87 1.16
C ALA A 73 5.50 0.66 0.82
N ASP A 74 5.70 -0.24 1.78
CA ASP A 74 6.46 -1.48 1.60
C ASP A 74 5.83 -2.40 0.56
N TYR A 75 4.53 -2.69 0.68
CA TYR A 75 3.83 -3.53 -0.29
C TYR A 75 3.85 -2.94 -1.70
N ARG A 76 3.70 -1.61 -1.84
CA ARG A 76 3.83 -0.95 -3.16
C ARG A 76 5.22 -1.09 -3.74
N ARG A 77 6.27 -1.05 -2.92
CA ARG A 77 7.65 -1.31 -3.35
C ARG A 77 7.79 -2.76 -3.82
N GLN A 78 7.38 -3.74 -3.00
CA GLN A 78 7.43 -5.17 -3.35
C GLN A 78 6.68 -5.48 -4.65
N ILE A 79 5.47 -4.92 -4.84
CA ILE A 79 4.71 -5.09 -6.08
C ILE A 79 5.47 -4.54 -7.29
N ARG A 80 6.15 -3.40 -7.16
CA ARG A 80 6.97 -2.82 -8.23
C ARG A 80 8.12 -3.75 -8.59
N ASP A 81 8.82 -4.28 -7.59
CA ASP A 81 9.96 -5.15 -7.78
C ASP A 81 9.53 -6.47 -8.44
N LEU A 82 8.44 -7.08 -7.96
CA LEU A 82 7.83 -8.28 -8.56
C LEU A 82 7.38 -8.05 -10.01
N LYS A 83 6.82 -6.88 -10.33
CA LYS A 83 6.51 -6.52 -11.73
C LYS A 83 7.77 -6.40 -12.59
N GLY A 84 8.90 -5.99 -12.03
CA GLY A 84 10.20 -6.02 -12.69
C GLY A 84 10.64 -7.45 -12.99
N GLN A 85 10.63 -8.30 -11.95
CA GLN A 85 11.02 -9.71 -12.04
C GLN A 85 10.16 -10.49 -13.04
N ILE A 86 8.83 -10.32 -12.99
CA ILE A 86 7.89 -10.98 -13.91
C ILE A 86 8.23 -10.61 -15.36
N ARG A 87 8.41 -9.31 -15.67
CA ARG A 87 8.77 -8.86 -17.03
C ARG A 87 10.11 -9.44 -17.51
N TYR A 88 11.09 -9.53 -16.61
CA TYR A 88 12.38 -10.14 -16.92
C TYR A 88 12.23 -11.63 -17.25
N LEU A 89 11.51 -12.40 -16.42
CA LEU A 89 11.29 -13.83 -16.62
C LEU A 89 10.50 -14.11 -17.91
N GLU A 90 9.47 -13.31 -18.19
CA GLU A 90 8.69 -13.41 -19.44
C GLU A 90 9.59 -13.21 -20.67
N LYS A 91 10.47 -12.19 -20.65
CA LYS A 91 11.43 -11.95 -21.72
C LYS A 91 12.45 -13.10 -21.84
N ALA A 92 12.98 -13.59 -20.73
CA ALA A 92 13.95 -14.68 -20.71
C ALA A 92 13.37 -15.98 -21.26
N ILE A 93 12.10 -16.30 -20.94
CA ILE A 93 11.40 -17.46 -21.49
C ILE A 93 11.20 -17.31 -23.00
N ARG A 94 10.80 -16.12 -23.47
CA ARG A 94 10.59 -15.85 -24.90
C ARG A 94 11.87 -15.95 -25.72
N LEU A 95 13.02 -15.55 -25.18
CA LEU A 95 14.31 -15.61 -25.89
C LEU A 95 14.96 -17.00 -25.88
N ARG A 96 14.45 -17.92 -25.05
CA ARG A 96 14.92 -19.31 -24.95
C ARG A 96 14.06 -20.30 -25.76
N LEU A 97 12.98 -19.82 -26.38
CA LEU A 97 12.11 -20.53 -27.31
C LEU A 97 12.34 -19.96 -28.71
#